data_AF-A0A5B9PAQ7-F1
#
_entry.id   AF-A0A5B9PAQ7-F1
#
_cell.length_a   1.000
_cell.length_b   1.000
_cell.length_c   1.000
_cell.angle_alpha   90.00
_cell.angle_beta   90.00
_cell.angle_gamma   90.00
#
_symmetry.space_group_name_H-M   'P 1'
#
loop_
_entity.id
_entity.type
_entity.pdbx_description
1 polymer ?
#
loop_
_entity_poly.entity_id
_entity_poly.type
_entity_poly.pdbx_seq_one_letter_code
_entity_poly.pdbx_strand_id
1 'polypeptide(L)'
;MIEFASKHANKKQYETSVPFVLPNCIFTLRDSGVLEWKEYDELTKDPELLAEIITALQGLAANNTQNIFGNEVQDKKFLQTLLALYLDRAGRVDEAERVYRELEGQHSPFAMKLFGRGAAGSLDALSARASAMNAEYGIEATQLQELMKVSLAERIENLDAIEELVNNISLSDESGGLFFARALKKVRQEKAYSEGKVVNIDFDDQMNMWKMSDNRQLTYISETAATFDNRNGDRQNAMIYDAAFPGPRVTEMTFTFPTDSAPNPKFAPGIVIASFGQQDYTLGVAISEELAFQRSAAPTKPDDIRTGLMIFGTSYGAGPAAVRFPYRSNRCKLRVLTDKHWIEVYADDQYVFSYRNTAFENLAQTFALRMTRGVGGSGQVEVSDITIQKWSLGAPPETRISRNLVKHFQNKLDAEPNDKWNQFWLAHAFHNHGDTVKALKLYLQSVESGVNKQIAGFYIGDILDREGKRKEAFDWYVESATNASNGGLKKLMYAHNNVREINQEVNWSAFRAKWLIKTCGFEMNEADEIQLSRLSKIPYEINWLEKTSAFFPRDDAPEIILASKIRYLNDTIKKTPDSYKYIPTEIKEAIEAEGVYKVSPDSEPLYLKVKEATPFFRSIDKIR
;
A
#
# COMPACT_ATOMS: atom_id res chain seq x y z
N MET A 1 32.77 12.39 24.30
CA MET A 1 31.49 12.71 24.97
C MET A 1 31.05 11.61 25.92
N ILE A 2 30.96 10.35 25.46
CA ILE A 2 30.74 9.18 26.35
C ILE A 2 31.81 9.13 27.46
N GLU A 3 33.09 9.27 27.10
CA GLU A 3 34.20 9.35 28.06
C GLU A 3 34.08 10.55 29.03
N PHE A 4 33.48 11.66 28.59
CA PHE A 4 33.24 12.84 29.43
C PHE A 4 32.10 12.59 30.42
N ALA A 5 30.99 11.99 29.96
CA ALA A 5 29.86 11.62 30.80
C ALA A 5 30.27 10.59 31.87
N SER A 6 30.95 9.51 31.47
CA SER A 6 31.41 8.46 32.38
C SER A 6 32.40 8.98 33.45
N LYS A 7 33.34 9.88 33.07
CA LYS A 7 34.27 10.52 34.04
C LYS A 7 33.59 11.42 35.07
N HIS A 8 32.33 11.80 34.86
CA HIS A 8 31.60 12.74 35.71
C HIS A 8 30.36 12.15 36.36
N ALA A 9 30.04 10.89 36.06
CA ALA A 9 28.86 10.21 36.54
C ALA A 9 28.89 9.72 38.00
N ASN A 10 30.05 9.75 38.67
CA ASN A 10 30.12 9.38 40.09
C ASN A 10 30.22 10.60 41.02
N LYS A 11 30.14 11.82 40.48
CA LYS A 11 30.20 13.04 41.29
C LYS A 11 28.78 13.41 41.71
N LYS A 12 28.57 13.72 43.01
CA LYS A 12 27.33 14.27 43.59
C LYS A 12 26.76 15.54 42.89
N GLN A 13 27.37 16.02 41.81
CA GLN A 13 27.00 17.18 41.00
C GLN A 13 26.03 16.84 39.84
N TYR A 14 25.08 15.94 40.07
CA TYR A 14 23.96 15.68 39.14
C TYR A 14 22.91 16.81 39.09
N GLU A 15 23.16 17.91 39.79
CA GLU A 15 22.40 19.17 39.72
C GLU A 15 22.78 20.05 38.50
N THR A 16 23.75 19.64 37.68
CA THR A 16 24.19 20.41 36.49
C THR A 16 23.71 19.77 35.19
N SER A 17 23.74 20.51 34.07
CA SER A 17 23.26 20.10 32.74
C SER A 17 23.99 18.89 32.09
N VAL A 18 24.87 18.19 32.81
CA VAL A 18 25.70 17.09 32.33
C VAL A 18 24.94 15.77 32.08
N PRO A 19 23.98 15.34 32.92
CA PRO A 19 23.16 14.14 32.69
C PRO A 19 22.32 14.22 31.40
N PHE A 20 22.08 15.44 30.93
CA PHE A 20 21.37 15.71 29.68
C PHE A 20 22.22 15.35 28.47
N VAL A 21 23.53 15.52 28.55
CA VAL A 21 24.44 15.41 27.40
C VAL A 21 24.45 14.00 26.86
N LEU A 22 24.47 12.97 27.72
CA LEU A 22 24.65 11.60 27.25
C LEU A 22 23.43 11.06 26.48
N PRO A 23 22.19 11.07 27.02
CA PRO A 23 21.02 10.63 26.26
C PRO A 23 20.76 11.56 25.07
N ASN A 24 20.86 12.89 25.25
CA ASN A 24 20.59 13.84 24.18
C ASN A 24 21.59 13.73 23.02
N CYS A 25 22.87 13.44 23.29
CA CYS A 25 23.85 13.25 22.22
C CYS A 25 23.64 11.92 21.49
N ILE A 26 23.33 10.84 22.19
CA ILE A 26 22.98 9.58 21.52
C ILE A 26 21.76 9.79 20.62
N PHE A 27 20.73 10.51 21.10
CA PHE A 27 19.57 10.84 20.28
C PHE A 27 19.88 11.77 19.12
N THR A 28 20.69 12.82 19.35
CA THR A 28 21.08 13.78 18.32
C THR A 28 21.91 13.11 17.23
N LEU A 29 22.85 12.24 17.60
CA LEU A 29 23.64 11.45 16.64
C LEU A 29 22.76 10.51 15.82
N ARG A 30 21.75 9.89 16.43
CA ARG A 30 20.77 9.06 15.71
C ARG A 30 19.87 9.90 14.80
N ASP A 31 19.32 11.02 15.27
CA ASP A 31 18.37 11.83 14.50
C ASP A 31 19.03 12.61 13.37
N SER A 32 20.31 12.96 13.52
CA SER A 32 21.16 13.51 12.45
C SER A 32 21.60 12.47 11.42
N GLY A 33 21.27 11.18 11.62
CA GLY A 33 21.69 10.07 10.76
C GLY A 33 23.18 9.73 10.85
N VAL A 34 23.89 10.25 11.87
CA VAL A 34 25.30 9.93 12.12
C VAL A 34 25.46 8.51 12.68
N LEU A 35 24.49 8.05 13.47
CA LEU A 35 24.39 6.65 13.89
C LEU A 35 23.30 5.95 13.08
N GLU A 36 23.69 4.92 12.33
CA GLU A 36 22.71 4.00 11.73
C GLU A 36 21.96 3.25 12.82
N TRP A 37 20.77 2.73 12.51
CA TRP A 37 19.95 1.98 13.48
C TRP A 37 20.68 0.78 14.10
N LYS A 38 21.48 0.08 13.31
CA LYS A 38 22.26 -1.07 13.78
C LYS A 38 23.32 -0.63 14.79
N GLU A 39 24.02 0.46 14.50
CA GLU A 39 25.04 1.02 15.39
C GLU A 39 24.42 1.56 16.68
N TYR A 40 23.27 2.24 16.58
CA TYR A 40 22.50 2.65 17.75
C TYR A 40 22.08 1.44 18.60
N ASP A 41 21.60 0.37 17.97
CA ASP A 41 21.17 -0.85 18.65
C ASP A 41 22.35 -1.58 19.33
N GLU A 42 23.51 -1.66 18.68
CA GLU A 42 24.73 -2.20 19.26
C GLU A 42 25.25 -1.32 20.42
N LEU A 43 25.30 0.00 20.22
CA LEU A 43 25.73 0.96 21.24
C LEU A 43 24.86 0.88 22.49
N THR A 44 23.55 0.80 22.32
CA THR A 44 22.59 0.70 23.43
C THR A 44 22.49 -0.72 24.02
N LYS A 45 23.32 -1.69 23.59
CA LYS A 45 23.50 -2.98 24.27
C LYS A 45 24.74 -2.99 25.18
N ASP A 46 25.59 -1.97 25.10
CA ASP A 46 26.76 -1.86 25.95
C ASP A 46 26.34 -1.70 27.44
N PRO A 47 26.70 -2.64 28.33
CA PRO A 47 26.22 -2.61 29.71
C PRO A 47 26.70 -1.40 30.51
N GLU A 48 27.92 -0.93 30.27
CA GLU A 48 28.49 0.23 30.97
C GLU A 48 27.75 1.50 30.56
N LEU A 49 27.57 1.71 29.25
CA LEU A 49 26.83 2.85 28.73
C LEU A 49 25.36 2.84 29.17
N LEU A 50 24.71 1.67 29.20
CA LEU A 50 23.35 1.53 29.70
C LEU A 50 23.24 1.94 31.17
N ALA A 51 24.16 1.48 32.03
CA ALA A 51 24.18 1.85 33.44
C ALA A 51 24.32 3.37 33.63
N GLU A 52 25.17 4.01 32.81
CA GLU A 52 25.38 5.46 32.81
C GLU A 52 24.13 6.23 32.36
N ILE A 53 23.48 5.80 31.27
CA ILE A 53 22.23 6.39 30.78
C ILE A 53 21.12 6.27 31.82
N ILE A 54 20.97 5.09 32.44
CA ILE A 54 19.95 4.85 33.46
C ILE A 54 20.18 5.77 34.67
N THR A 55 21.42 5.86 35.16
CA THR A 55 21.77 6.73 36.29
C THR A 55 21.45 8.20 35.98
N ALA A 56 21.80 8.65 34.77
CA ALA A 56 21.46 10.00 34.30
C ALA A 56 19.94 10.24 34.26
N LEU A 57 19.17 9.31 33.69
CA LEU A 57 17.70 9.43 33.60
C LEU A 57 17.02 9.39 34.97
N GLN A 58 17.51 8.59 35.92
CA GLN A 58 17.01 8.56 37.30
C GLN A 58 17.19 9.92 37.99
N GLY A 59 18.38 10.53 37.86
CA GLY A 59 18.64 11.86 38.40
C GLY A 59 17.74 12.94 37.76
N LEU A 60 17.54 12.88 36.44
CA LEU A 60 16.66 13.80 35.72
C LEU A 60 15.18 13.65 36.12
N ALA A 61 14.69 12.42 36.25
CA ALA A 61 13.31 12.13 36.63
C ALA A 61 13.01 12.56 38.09
N ALA A 62 14.01 12.54 38.98
CA ALA A 62 13.88 12.95 40.37
C ALA A 62 13.80 14.48 40.56
N ASN A 63 14.49 15.26 39.72
CA ASN A 63 14.64 16.71 39.93
C ASN A 63 13.41 17.55 39.54
N ASN A 64 12.37 16.96 38.94
CA ASN A 64 11.06 17.59 38.60
C ASN A 64 11.14 18.93 37.82
N THR A 65 12.32 19.31 37.32
CA THR A 65 12.54 20.50 36.49
C THR A 65 12.10 20.21 35.06
N GLN A 66 11.48 21.20 34.41
CA GLN A 66 11.26 21.14 32.96
C GLN A 66 12.62 21.05 32.27
N ASN A 67 12.78 20.04 31.41
CA ASN A 67 14.05 19.69 30.80
C ASN A 67 13.96 19.91 29.29
N ILE A 68 14.98 20.51 28.69
CA ILE A 68 15.01 20.75 27.24
C ILE A 68 15.76 19.60 26.56
N PHE A 69 15.08 18.83 25.70
CA PHE A 69 15.71 17.85 24.80
C PHE A 69 15.57 18.35 23.36
N GLY A 70 16.71 18.62 22.71
CA GLY A 70 16.72 19.32 21.42
C GLY A 70 16.06 20.70 21.56
N ASN A 71 14.96 20.93 20.83
CA ASN A 71 14.18 22.17 20.85
C ASN A 71 12.85 22.05 21.63
N GLU A 72 12.58 20.92 22.27
CA GLU A 72 11.31 20.65 22.94
C GLU A 72 11.50 20.59 24.48
N VAL A 73 10.61 21.26 25.22
CA VAL A 73 10.50 21.10 26.67
C VAL A 73 9.84 19.75 26.93
N GLN A 74 10.58 18.83 27.54
CA GLN A 74 10.11 17.51 27.91
C GLN A 74 9.69 17.48 29.37
N ASP A 75 8.58 16.80 29.62
CA ASP A 75 8.02 16.62 30.95
C ASP A 75 8.61 15.39 31.66
N LYS A 76 8.22 15.21 32.92
CA LYS A 76 8.62 14.05 33.73
C LYS A 76 8.25 12.71 33.07
N LYS A 77 7.11 12.65 32.36
CA LYS A 77 6.61 11.44 31.69
C LYS A 77 7.53 11.00 30.56
N PHE A 78 8.05 11.94 29.78
CA PHE A 78 9.06 11.64 28.76
C PHE A 78 10.29 10.96 29.36
N LEU A 79 10.82 11.49 30.46
CA LEU A 79 11.99 10.93 31.13
C LEU A 79 11.73 9.58 31.77
N GLN A 80 10.58 9.42 32.44
CA GLN A 80 10.16 8.14 33.01
C GLN A 80 9.94 7.09 31.90
N THR A 81 9.39 7.48 30.75
CA THR A 81 9.23 6.57 29.60
C THR A 81 10.60 6.10 29.09
N LEU A 82 11.55 7.01 28.88
CA LEU A 82 12.92 6.64 28.48
C LEU A 82 13.60 5.77 29.53
N LEU A 83 13.44 6.11 30.81
CA LEU A 83 14.02 5.36 31.91
C LEU A 83 13.52 3.91 31.91
N ALA A 84 12.20 3.70 31.80
CA ALA A 84 11.62 2.36 31.73
C ALA A 84 12.17 1.56 30.55
N LEU A 85 12.27 2.18 29.36
CA LEU A 85 12.80 1.54 28.16
C LEU A 85 14.27 1.14 28.29
N TYR A 86 15.12 1.99 28.89
CA TYR A 86 16.53 1.65 29.11
C TYR A 86 16.73 0.62 30.23
N LEU A 87 15.92 0.67 31.29
CA LEU A 87 15.92 -0.36 32.35
C LEU A 87 15.54 -1.74 31.79
N ASP A 88 14.48 -1.79 31.00
CA ASP A 88 14.00 -3.00 30.32
C ASP A 88 15.07 -3.56 29.37
N ARG A 89 15.71 -2.69 28.58
CA ARG A 89 16.82 -3.06 27.68
C ARG A 89 18.06 -3.57 28.43
N ALA A 90 18.33 -3.05 29.62
CA ALA A 90 19.42 -3.49 30.48
C ALA A 90 19.10 -4.78 31.26
N GLY A 91 17.91 -5.37 31.09
CA GLY A 91 17.48 -6.53 31.87
C GLY A 91 17.18 -6.21 33.35
N ARG A 92 17.04 -4.92 33.72
CA ARG A 92 16.64 -4.48 35.07
C ARG A 92 15.12 -4.45 35.18
N VAL A 93 14.52 -5.63 35.00
CA VAL A 93 13.09 -5.81 34.77
C VAL A 93 12.24 -5.28 35.92
N ASP A 94 12.58 -5.59 37.17
CA ASP A 94 11.81 -5.15 38.35
C ASP A 94 11.74 -3.61 38.45
N GLU A 95 12.83 -2.94 38.10
CA GLU A 95 12.88 -1.48 38.10
C GLU A 95 12.10 -0.90 36.92
N ALA A 96 12.17 -1.53 35.74
CA ALA A 96 11.39 -1.13 34.58
C ALA A 96 9.89 -1.24 34.87
N GLU A 97 9.46 -2.38 35.45
CA GLU A 97 8.08 -2.63 35.85
C GLU A 97 7.57 -1.55 36.82
N ARG A 98 8.35 -1.22 37.85
CA ARG A 98 7.99 -0.15 38.79
C ARG A 98 7.75 1.17 38.06
N VAL A 99 8.64 1.55 37.14
CA VAL A 99 8.48 2.79 36.36
C VAL A 99 7.28 2.70 35.41
N TYR A 100 7.00 1.54 34.80
CA TYR A 100 5.80 1.35 34.00
C TYR A 100 4.51 1.51 34.82
N ARG A 101 4.47 0.96 36.04
CA ARG A 101 3.34 1.14 36.96
C ARG A 101 3.16 2.61 37.36
N GLU A 102 4.25 3.33 37.64
CA GLU A 102 4.21 4.77 37.93
C GLU A 102 3.70 5.63 36.76
N LEU A 103 3.90 5.17 35.52
CA LEU A 103 3.41 5.86 34.34
C LEU A 103 1.88 5.74 34.19
N GLU A 104 1.23 4.72 34.77
CA GLU A 104 -0.23 4.49 34.68
C GLU A 104 -0.78 4.61 33.25
N GLY A 105 -0.04 4.07 32.27
CA GLY A 105 -0.36 4.20 30.84
C GLY A 105 -0.09 5.58 30.22
N GLN A 106 0.23 6.60 31.02
CA GLN A 106 0.53 7.96 30.61
C GLN A 106 2.01 8.12 30.18
N HIS A 107 2.41 7.43 29.12
CA HIS A 107 3.75 7.51 28.56
C HIS A 107 3.90 8.61 27.50
N SER A 108 5.14 8.94 27.15
CA SER A 108 5.44 9.86 26.06
C SER A 108 5.56 9.13 24.71
N PRO A 109 4.68 9.41 23.73
CA PRO A 109 4.81 8.89 22.36
C PRO A 109 6.15 9.28 21.71
N PHE A 110 6.70 10.44 22.10
CA PHE A 110 7.97 10.90 21.58
C PHE A 110 9.14 10.05 22.07
N ALA A 111 9.17 9.71 23.36
CA ALA A 111 10.17 8.80 23.93
C ALA A 111 10.12 7.41 23.26
N MET A 112 8.92 6.84 23.07
CA MET A 112 8.75 5.56 22.37
C MET A 112 9.33 5.58 20.96
N LYS A 113 9.08 6.66 20.19
CA LYS A 113 9.62 6.82 18.84
C LYS A 113 11.14 6.94 18.81
N LEU A 114 11.74 7.61 19.78
CA LEU A 114 13.20 7.78 19.87
C LEU A 114 13.89 6.43 20.04
N PHE A 115 13.29 5.55 20.85
CA PHE A 115 13.86 4.24 21.18
C PHE A 115 13.76 3.19 20.07
N GLY A 116 12.93 3.42 19.04
CA GLY A 116 12.74 2.44 17.97
C GLY A 116 11.48 2.66 17.15
N ARG A 117 11.56 2.62 15.81
CA ARG A 117 10.37 2.56 14.93
C ARG A 117 9.72 1.17 14.82
N GLY A 118 10.21 0.16 15.55
CA GLY A 118 9.67 -1.19 15.46
C GLY A 118 10.18 -2.22 16.46
N ALA A 119 11.03 -1.85 17.43
CA ALA A 119 11.74 -2.85 18.25
C ALA A 119 11.03 -3.26 19.55
N ALA A 120 10.00 -2.55 20.02
CA ALA A 120 9.58 -2.72 21.42
C ALA A 120 8.09 -2.45 21.64
N GLY A 121 7.21 -3.19 20.95
CA GLY A 121 5.79 -3.29 21.32
C GLY A 121 5.00 -1.97 21.45
N SER A 122 3.79 -2.03 21.99
CA SER A 122 3.22 -0.89 22.73
C SER A 122 3.90 -0.80 24.10
N LEU A 123 3.82 0.34 24.79
CA LEU A 123 4.31 0.42 26.17
C LEU A 123 3.64 -0.66 27.04
N ASP A 124 2.36 -0.94 26.80
CA ASP A 124 1.62 -2.00 27.49
C ASP A 124 2.21 -3.38 27.24
N ALA A 125 2.70 -3.66 26.02
CA ALA A 125 3.41 -4.89 25.71
C ALA A 125 4.72 -5.03 26.51
N LEU A 126 5.45 -3.93 26.67
CA LEU A 126 6.69 -3.89 27.44
C LEU A 126 6.44 -3.98 28.94
N SER A 127 5.42 -3.28 29.43
CA SER A 127 4.96 -3.36 30.81
C SER A 127 4.50 -4.77 31.15
N ALA A 128 3.71 -5.41 30.29
CA ALA A 128 3.27 -6.79 30.43
C ALA A 128 4.45 -7.76 30.46
N ARG A 129 5.43 -7.57 29.55
CA ARG A 129 6.66 -8.35 29.55
C ARG A 129 7.46 -8.15 30.82
N ALA A 130 7.63 -6.91 31.28
CA ALA A 130 8.37 -6.61 32.49
C ALA A 130 7.72 -7.25 33.71
N SER A 131 6.39 -7.16 33.79
CA SER A 131 5.60 -7.78 34.86
C SER A 131 5.69 -9.30 34.82
N ALA A 132 5.66 -9.91 33.63
CA ALA A 132 5.84 -11.35 33.46
C ALA A 132 7.26 -11.82 33.82
N MET A 133 8.27 -10.97 33.58
CA MET A 133 9.68 -11.29 33.83
C MET A 133 10.09 -11.07 35.30
N ASN A 134 9.20 -10.56 36.16
CA ASN A 134 9.41 -10.47 37.61
C ASN A 134 9.48 -11.89 38.22
N ALA A 135 10.01 -12.01 39.44
CA ALA A 135 10.37 -13.24 40.13
C ALA A 135 9.28 -14.33 40.18
N GLU A 136 7.99 -13.97 40.12
CA GLU A 136 6.88 -14.92 40.17
C GLU A 136 6.75 -15.78 38.90
N TYR A 137 6.97 -15.19 37.71
CA TYR A 137 6.81 -15.87 36.42
C TYR A 137 8.06 -15.76 35.52
N GLY A 138 9.18 -15.28 36.05
CA GLY A 138 10.37 -14.95 35.27
C GLY A 138 10.97 -16.14 34.54
N ILE A 139 10.84 -17.36 35.08
CA ILE A 139 11.33 -18.59 34.43
C ILE A 139 10.46 -18.90 33.20
N GLU A 140 9.15 -18.93 33.36
CA GLU A 140 8.17 -19.20 32.30
C GLU A 140 8.21 -18.11 31.23
N ALA A 141 8.35 -16.83 31.63
CA ALA A 141 8.46 -15.71 30.72
C ALA A 141 9.75 -15.78 29.89
N THR A 142 10.87 -16.19 30.49
CA THR A 142 12.13 -16.43 29.79
C THR A 142 11.98 -17.60 28.81
N GLN A 143 11.39 -18.71 29.24
CA GLN A 143 11.13 -19.87 28.38
C GLN A 143 10.25 -19.50 27.18
N LEU A 144 9.14 -18.80 27.42
CA LEU A 144 8.27 -18.30 26.37
C LEU A 144 9.03 -17.36 25.43
N GLN A 145 9.88 -16.46 25.94
CA GLN A 145 10.66 -15.55 25.11
C GLN A 145 11.63 -16.31 24.19
N GLU A 146 12.30 -17.36 24.68
CA GLU A 146 13.14 -18.22 23.84
C GLU A 146 12.31 -18.95 22.78
N LEU A 147 11.14 -19.49 23.15
CA LEU A 147 10.19 -20.07 22.20
C LEU A 147 9.65 -19.06 21.19
N MET A 148 9.64 -17.76 21.48
CA MET A 148 9.20 -16.73 20.51
C MET A 148 10.32 -16.23 19.59
N LYS A 149 11.60 -16.50 19.91
CA LYS A 149 12.77 -16.12 19.10
C LYS A 149 13.07 -17.07 17.94
N VAL A 150 12.56 -18.30 17.99
CA VAL A 150 12.77 -19.31 16.94
C VAL A 150 11.96 -19.01 15.67
N SER A 151 12.19 -19.78 14.60
CA SER A 151 11.48 -19.59 13.33
C SER A 151 9.98 -19.82 13.47
N LEU A 152 9.18 -19.29 12.52
CA LEU A 152 7.72 -19.49 12.51
C LEU A 152 7.34 -20.99 12.55
N ALA A 153 8.04 -21.84 11.80
CA ALA A 153 7.78 -23.28 11.76
C ALA A 153 8.02 -23.90 13.14
N GLU A 154 9.15 -23.61 13.76
CA GLU A 154 9.50 -24.09 15.10
C GLU A 154 8.49 -23.57 16.16
N ARG A 155 8.02 -22.31 16.05
CA ARG A 155 6.98 -21.80 16.96
C ARG A 155 5.68 -22.59 16.88
N ILE A 156 5.25 -22.92 15.66
CA ILE A 156 4.04 -23.71 15.41
C ILE A 156 4.19 -25.13 15.94
N GLU A 157 5.36 -25.75 15.76
CA GLU A 157 5.68 -27.07 16.31
C GLU A 157 5.68 -27.07 17.85
N ASN A 158 6.07 -25.96 18.47
CA ASN A 158 6.06 -25.78 19.92
C ASN A 158 4.75 -25.20 20.48
N LEU A 159 3.66 -25.13 19.70
CA LEU A 159 2.40 -24.52 20.17
C LEU A 159 1.87 -25.21 21.45
N ASP A 160 1.94 -26.54 21.53
CA ASP A 160 1.43 -27.27 22.70
C ASP A 160 2.24 -26.93 23.97
N ALA A 161 3.55 -26.75 23.85
CA ALA A 161 4.42 -26.31 24.95
C ALA A 161 4.10 -24.86 25.37
N ILE A 162 3.83 -23.98 24.39
CA ILE A 162 3.40 -22.60 24.66
C ILE A 162 2.04 -22.60 25.37
N GLU A 163 1.10 -23.44 24.94
CA GLU A 163 -0.21 -23.58 25.59
C GLU A 163 -0.08 -24.09 27.03
N GLU A 164 0.76 -25.09 27.27
CA GLU A 164 1.05 -25.58 28.62
C GLU A 164 1.63 -24.48 29.51
N LEU A 165 2.63 -23.73 29.03
CA LEU A 165 3.20 -22.60 29.76
C LEU A 165 2.15 -21.55 30.12
N VAL A 166 1.29 -21.18 29.16
CA VAL A 166 0.26 -20.15 29.37
C VAL A 166 -0.83 -20.65 30.33
N ASN A 167 -1.22 -21.93 30.26
CA ASN A 167 -2.24 -22.51 31.13
C ASN A 167 -1.78 -22.66 32.59
N ASN A 168 -0.47 -22.76 32.82
CA ASN A 168 0.11 -22.83 34.16
C ASN A 168 0.14 -21.47 34.88
N ILE A 169 -0.16 -20.38 34.18
CA ILE A 169 -0.10 -19.02 34.70
C ILE A 169 -1.52 -18.52 34.95
N SER A 170 -1.75 -17.94 36.13
CA SER A 170 -3.04 -17.31 36.41
C SER A 170 -3.19 -16.08 35.53
N LEU A 171 -4.01 -16.17 34.48
CA LEU A 171 -4.32 -15.05 33.59
C LEU A 171 -5.05 -13.88 34.30
N SER A 172 -5.36 -14.02 35.59
CA SER A 172 -5.94 -12.96 36.43
C SER A 172 -4.96 -11.87 36.83
N ASP A 173 -3.63 -12.09 36.71
CA ASP A 173 -2.66 -11.01 36.91
C ASP A 173 -2.68 -10.07 35.70
N GLU A 174 -3.30 -8.90 35.91
CA GLU A 174 -3.69 -7.94 34.86
C GLU A 174 -2.55 -7.51 33.93
N SER A 175 -1.28 -7.68 34.31
CA SER A 175 -0.12 -7.26 33.52
C SER A 175 0.73 -8.44 33.01
N GLY A 176 1.10 -9.39 33.87
CA GLY A 176 1.91 -10.55 33.47
C GLY A 176 1.17 -11.51 32.54
N GLY A 177 -0.07 -11.85 32.85
CA GLY A 177 -0.90 -12.77 32.05
C GLY A 177 -1.11 -12.30 30.61
N LEU A 178 -1.07 -10.98 30.40
CA LEU A 178 -1.21 -10.38 29.08
C LEU A 178 -0.05 -10.74 28.13
N PHE A 179 1.18 -10.83 28.63
CA PHE A 179 2.34 -11.22 27.83
C PHE A 179 2.18 -12.63 27.26
N PHE A 180 1.77 -13.58 28.11
CA PHE A 180 1.52 -14.97 27.74
C PHE A 180 0.32 -15.09 26.79
N ALA A 181 -0.80 -14.42 27.09
CA ALA A 181 -1.99 -14.42 26.25
C ALA A 181 -1.70 -13.89 24.83
N ARG A 182 -0.91 -12.81 24.70
CA ARG A 182 -0.49 -12.25 23.41
C ARG A 182 0.36 -13.24 22.61
N ALA A 183 1.35 -13.87 23.26
CA ALA A 183 2.21 -14.85 22.60
C ALA A 183 1.40 -16.05 22.10
N LEU A 184 0.50 -16.57 22.94
CA LEU A 184 -0.36 -17.69 22.54
C LEU A 184 -1.31 -17.33 21.40
N LYS A 185 -1.99 -16.17 21.49
CA LYS A 185 -2.88 -15.69 20.42
C LYS A 185 -2.12 -15.53 19.10
N LYS A 186 -0.91 -14.96 19.15
CA LYS A 186 0.00 -14.82 18.01
C LYS A 186 0.30 -16.17 17.35
N VAL A 187 0.77 -17.17 18.12
CA VAL A 187 1.15 -18.48 17.55
C VAL A 187 -0.06 -19.24 17.01
N ARG A 188 -1.23 -19.14 17.66
CA ARG A 188 -2.48 -19.73 17.16
C ARG A 188 -2.90 -19.15 15.81
N GLN A 189 -2.81 -17.83 15.65
CA GLN A 189 -3.14 -17.17 14.38
C GLN A 189 -2.11 -17.49 13.28
N GLU A 190 -0.83 -17.50 13.63
CA GLU A 190 0.28 -17.93 12.77
C GLU A 190 0.06 -19.36 12.25
N LYS A 191 -0.30 -20.29 13.13
CA LYS A 191 -0.67 -21.67 12.78
C LYS A 191 -1.89 -21.71 11.86
N ALA A 192 -2.98 -21.04 12.23
CA ALA A 192 -4.21 -21.01 11.43
C ALA A 192 -3.95 -20.50 10.00
N TYR A 193 -3.16 -19.43 9.86
CA TYR A 193 -2.74 -18.93 8.55
C TYR A 193 -1.89 -19.94 7.77
N SER A 194 -0.94 -20.62 8.42
CA SER A 194 -0.10 -21.64 7.79
C SER A 194 -0.90 -22.83 7.25
N GLU A 195 -2.01 -23.17 7.93
CA GLU A 195 -2.98 -24.19 7.55
C GLU A 195 -3.95 -23.72 6.44
N GLY A 196 -3.82 -22.47 5.97
CA GLY A 196 -4.69 -21.89 4.95
C GLY A 196 -6.06 -21.46 5.45
N LYS A 197 -6.26 -21.36 6.77
CA LYS A 197 -7.50 -20.85 7.37
C LYS A 197 -7.56 -19.32 7.28
N VAL A 198 -8.77 -18.79 7.31
CA VAL A 198 -9.02 -17.35 7.48
C VAL A 198 -8.69 -16.97 8.92
N VAL A 199 -7.84 -15.97 9.09
CA VAL A 199 -7.49 -15.37 10.38
C VAL A 199 -8.21 -14.05 10.52
N ASN A 200 -9.06 -13.94 11.54
CA ASN A 200 -9.66 -12.67 11.94
C ASN A 200 -8.64 -11.87 12.76
N ILE A 201 -8.50 -10.59 12.42
CA ILE A 201 -7.63 -9.64 13.10
C ILE A 201 -8.51 -8.81 14.02
N ASP A 202 -8.62 -9.28 15.25
CA ASP A 202 -9.48 -8.64 16.24
C ASP A 202 -8.82 -7.38 16.82
N PHE A 203 -9.68 -6.46 17.23
CA PHE A 203 -9.38 -5.39 18.15
C PHE A 203 -9.79 -5.88 19.54
N ASP A 204 -8.93 -5.71 20.55
CA ASP A 204 -9.36 -5.84 21.94
C ASP A 204 -9.30 -4.45 22.59
N ASP A 205 -9.99 -4.26 23.71
CA ASP A 205 -10.12 -2.96 24.38
C ASP A 205 -8.75 -2.35 24.77
N GLN A 206 -7.75 -3.19 25.00
CA GLN A 206 -6.37 -2.82 25.30
C GLN A 206 -5.44 -2.81 24.07
N MET A 207 -5.95 -3.13 22.88
CA MET A 207 -5.21 -3.24 21.62
C MET A 207 -3.98 -4.15 21.71
N ASN A 208 -4.11 -5.24 22.43
CA ASN A 208 -3.03 -6.12 22.82
C ASN A 208 -2.32 -6.80 21.65
N MET A 209 -2.94 -6.99 20.49
CA MET A 209 -2.21 -7.53 19.34
C MET A 209 -1.55 -6.45 18.46
N TRP A 210 -1.72 -5.17 18.81
CA TRP A 210 -1.30 -4.03 18.01
C TRP A 210 -0.14 -3.29 18.68
N LYS A 211 0.95 -3.12 17.93
CA LYS A 211 2.05 -2.23 18.30
C LYS A 211 1.73 -0.84 17.79
N MET A 212 1.60 0.12 18.70
CA MET A 212 1.20 1.48 18.37
C MET A 212 2.14 2.49 19.02
N SER A 213 2.36 3.61 18.36
CA SER A 213 3.12 4.74 18.91
C SER A 213 2.26 5.74 19.69
N ASP A 214 0.95 5.79 19.47
CA ASP A 214 0.00 6.64 20.21
C ASP A 214 -1.39 5.98 20.24
N ASN A 215 -1.79 5.47 21.40
CA ASN A 215 -3.09 4.80 21.59
C ASN A 215 -4.28 5.76 21.53
N ARG A 216 -4.07 7.06 21.74
CA ARG A 216 -5.15 8.08 21.71
C ARG A 216 -5.75 8.29 20.32
N GLN A 217 -5.05 7.84 19.29
CA GLN A 217 -5.53 7.88 17.90
C GLN A 217 -6.44 6.71 17.58
N LEU A 218 -6.68 5.80 18.51
CA LEU A 218 -7.58 4.71 18.31
C LEU A 218 -8.69 4.74 19.35
N THR A 219 -9.90 4.44 18.91
CA THR A 219 -11.02 4.17 19.80
C THR A 219 -11.55 2.80 19.47
N TYR A 220 -11.46 1.89 20.44
CA TYR A 220 -12.10 0.59 20.36
C TYR A 220 -13.62 0.76 20.19
N ILE A 221 -14.22 0.04 19.23
CA ILE A 221 -15.67 0.00 19.03
C ILE A 221 -16.21 -1.38 19.41
N SER A 222 -15.60 -2.42 18.85
CA SER A 222 -15.96 -3.82 19.07
C SER A 222 -14.76 -4.73 18.76
N GLU A 223 -14.91 -6.03 19.01
CA GLU A 223 -13.87 -7.02 18.70
C GLU A 223 -13.45 -7.00 17.22
N THR A 224 -14.33 -6.56 16.33
CA THR A 224 -14.08 -6.53 14.89
C THR A 224 -13.94 -5.12 14.35
N ALA A 225 -14.01 -4.07 15.17
CA ALA A 225 -14.00 -2.68 14.71
C ALA A 225 -13.27 -1.71 15.65
N ALA A 226 -12.52 -0.78 15.06
CA ALA A 226 -11.91 0.33 15.75
C ALA A 226 -11.92 1.59 14.88
N THR A 227 -12.03 2.77 15.51
CA THR A 227 -11.85 4.04 14.80
C THR A 227 -10.43 4.55 14.93
N PHE A 228 -9.96 5.19 13.87
CA PHE A 228 -8.67 5.84 13.74
C PHE A 228 -8.88 7.34 13.67
N ASP A 229 -8.43 8.07 14.68
CA ASP A 229 -8.59 9.51 14.82
C ASP A 229 -7.24 10.22 14.68
N ASN A 230 -7.09 11.01 13.62
CA ASN A 230 -5.89 11.83 13.43
C ASN A 230 -6.05 13.28 13.87
N ARG A 231 -7.17 13.68 14.48
CA ARG A 231 -7.48 15.08 14.85
C ARG A 231 -6.41 15.70 15.75
N ASN A 232 -5.72 14.89 16.54
CA ASN A 232 -4.69 15.32 17.47
C ASN A 232 -3.26 14.91 17.04
N GLY A 233 -3.09 14.40 15.81
CA GLY A 233 -1.85 13.77 15.37
C GLY A 233 -0.98 14.66 14.49
N ASP A 234 0.04 15.30 15.06
CA ASP A 234 1.10 15.96 14.28
C ASP A 234 2.01 14.97 13.51
N ARG A 235 1.85 13.65 13.73
CA ARG A 235 2.83 12.63 13.33
C ARG A 235 2.16 11.38 12.73
N GLN A 236 2.82 10.79 11.74
CA GLN A 236 2.46 9.49 11.16
C GLN A 236 2.66 8.41 12.21
N ASN A 237 1.57 7.77 12.65
CA ASN A 237 1.63 6.63 13.54
C ASN A 237 1.28 5.38 12.76
N ALA A 238 2.12 4.36 12.94
CA ALA A 238 1.91 3.04 12.42
C ALA A 238 1.35 2.15 13.52
N MET A 239 0.32 1.39 13.17
CA MET A 239 -0.12 0.25 13.94
C MET A 239 0.38 -1.00 13.23
N ILE A 240 1.12 -1.83 13.95
CA ILE A 240 1.68 -3.06 13.40
C ILE A 240 1.06 -4.21 14.16
N TYR A 241 0.38 -5.10 13.45
CA TYR A 241 -0.12 -6.33 14.03
C TYR A 241 1.03 -7.30 14.29
N ASP A 242 1.10 -7.86 15.49
CA ASP A 242 2.28 -8.60 15.94
C ASP A 242 2.44 -10.01 15.31
N ALA A 243 1.39 -10.54 14.67
CA ALA A 243 1.47 -11.85 14.00
C ALA A 243 2.13 -11.78 12.61
N ALA A 244 2.87 -12.84 12.27
CA ALA A 244 3.50 -13.00 10.97
C ALA A 244 2.62 -13.80 10.00
N PHE A 245 2.44 -13.28 8.79
CA PHE A 245 1.71 -13.90 7.68
C PHE A 245 2.61 -13.97 6.45
N PRO A 246 3.58 -14.91 6.42
CA PRO A 246 4.57 -14.97 5.34
C PRO A 246 4.00 -15.55 4.05
N GLY A 247 4.52 -15.07 2.93
CA GLY A 247 4.17 -15.56 1.60
C GLY A 247 2.92 -14.90 1.01
N PRO A 248 2.31 -15.53 0.00
CA PRO A 248 1.14 -14.99 -0.68
C PRO A 248 -0.06 -14.88 0.28
N ARG A 249 -0.69 -13.71 0.37
CA ARG A 249 -1.86 -13.48 1.23
C ARG A 249 -2.92 -12.62 0.58
N VAL A 250 -4.16 -12.83 1.02
CA VAL A 250 -5.30 -11.96 0.79
C VAL A 250 -5.65 -11.30 2.12
N THR A 251 -5.71 -9.98 2.13
CA THR A 251 -6.17 -9.19 3.27
C THR A 251 -7.48 -8.50 2.89
N GLU A 252 -8.56 -8.80 3.59
CA GLU A 252 -9.81 -8.07 3.46
C GLU A 252 -10.03 -7.17 4.67
N MET A 253 -10.65 -6.01 4.46
CA MET A 253 -11.10 -5.14 5.54
C MET A 253 -12.18 -4.19 5.05
N THR A 254 -12.98 -3.68 5.97
CA THR A 254 -13.98 -2.65 5.72
C THR A 254 -13.47 -1.32 6.25
N PHE A 255 -13.57 -0.25 5.46
CA PHE A 255 -13.47 1.12 5.93
C PHE A 255 -14.86 1.73 6.03
N THR A 256 -15.20 2.36 7.16
CA THR A 256 -16.39 3.21 7.28
C THR A 256 -15.95 4.65 7.54
N PHE A 257 -16.24 5.52 6.60
CA PHE A 257 -15.97 6.94 6.65
C PHE A 257 -17.15 7.68 7.32
N PRO A 258 -16.89 8.68 8.17
CA PRO A 258 -17.93 9.46 8.81
C PRO A 258 -18.76 10.20 7.76
N THR A 259 -20.07 10.25 7.94
CA THR A 259 -20.99 10.99 7.07
C THR A 259 -20.90 12.50 7.30
N ASP A 260 -20.46 12.91 8.49
CA ASP A 260 -20.62 14.28 9.01
C ASP A 260 -19.28 15.05 9.06
N SER A 261 -18.22 14.54 8.45
CA SER A 261 -16.96 15.28 8.39
C SER A 261 -17.17 16.58 7.61
N ALA A 262 -16.80 17.71 8.22
CA ALA A 262 -16.80 19.03 7.60
C ALA A 262 -16.22 18.99 6.17
N PRO A 263 -16.66 19.87 5.25
CA PRO A 263 -16.41 19.84 3.80
C PRO A 263 -14.96 20.17 3.38
N ASN A 264 -13.98 19.70 4.16
CA ASN A 264 -12.57 19.82 3.89
C ASN A 264 -11.75 18.66 4.48
N PRO A 265 -12.16 17.37 4.34
CA PRO A 265 -11.36 16.27 4.83
C PRO A 265 -10.15 16.09 3.90
N LYS A 266 -9.03 16.75 4.22
CA LYS A 266 -7.70 16.40 3.66
C LYS A 266 -7.18 15.11 4.29
N PHE A 267 -8.03 14.09 4.38
CA PHE A 267 -7.79 12.88 5.17
C PHE A 267 -7.67 11.65 4.27
N ALA A 268 -6.61 10.88 4.55
CA ALA A 268 -6.32 9.61 3.89
C ALA A 268 -5.82 8.62 4.94
N PRO A 269 -6.70 7.83 5.59
CA PRO A 269 -6.23 6.65 6.28
C PRO A 269 -5.47 5.80 5.26
N GLY A 270 -4.33 5.25 5.65
CA GLY A 270 -3.58 4.32 4.82
C GLY A 270 -3.43 2.97 5.50
N ILE A 271 -3.22 1.96 4.69
CA ILE A 271 -2.82 0.63 5.07
C ILE A 271 -1.39 0.50 4.59
N VAL A 272 -0.44 0.11 5.43
CA VAL A 272 0.84 -0.35 4.90
C VAL A 272 0.67 -1.80 4.52
N ILE A 273 0.51 -2.03 3.22
CA ILE A 273 0.44 -3.39 2.68
C ILE A 273 1.81 -4.07 2.78
N ALA A 274 2.88 -3.30 2.60
CA ALA A 274 4.23 -3.84 2.58
C ALA A 274 5.28 -2.82 3.04
N SER A 275 6.26 -3.30 3.79
CA SER A 275 7.48 -2.58 4.15
C SER A 275 8.66 -3.26 3.44
N PHE A 276 9.52 -2.48 2.76
CA PHE A 276 10.68 -2.98 2.04
C PHE A 276 11.96 -2.37 2.61
N GLY A 277 12.76 -3.19 3.29
CA GLY A 277 13.97 -2.68 3.95
C GLY A 277 13.62 -1.60 4.98
N GLN A 278 14.10 -0.36 4.78
CA GLN A 278 13.73 0.81 5.58
C GLN A 278 12.57 1.64 5.00
N GLN A 279 12.02 1.27 3.84
CA GLN A 279 10.98 2.05 3.15
C GLN A 279 9.63 1.35 3.20
N ASP A 280 8.67 1.99 3.85
CA ASP A 280 7.30 1.52 3.91
C ASP A 280 6.52 1.97 2.69
N TYR A 281 5.87 1.03 2.00
CA TYR A 281 4.92 1.33 0.95
C TYR A 281 3.55 1.33 1.57
N THR A 282 2.99 2.52 1.65
CA THR A 282 1.64 2.70 2.17
C THR A 282 0.68 2.69 1.00
N LEU A 283 -0.39 1.95 1.18
CA LEU A 283 -1.64 2.07 0.47
C LEU A 283 -2.56 3.05 1.19
N GLY A 284 -2.52 4.31 0.83
CA GLY A 284 -3.54 5.26 1.28
C GLY A 284 -4.91 4.93 0.68
N VAL A 285 -6.00 5.05 1.43
CA VAL A 285 -7.35 5.29 0.88
C VAL A 285 -7.77 6.68 1.34
N ALA A 286 -7.68 7.68 0.47
CA ALA A 286 -8.17 9.03 0.77
C ALA A 286 -9.57 9.25 0.24
N ILE A 287 -10.34 10.10 0.92
CA ILE A 287 -11.47 10.78 0.27
C ILE A 287 -10.91 12.05 -0.35
N SER A 288 -10.93 12.15 -1.68
CA SER A 288 -10.61 13.42 -2.34
C SER A 288 -11.90 14.22 -2.53
N GLU A 289 -12.10 15.24 -1.69
CA GLU A 289 -13.09 16.30 -1.93
C GLU A 289 -12.58 17.37 -2.90
N GLU A 290 -11.39 17.23 -3.50
CA GLU A 290 -10.82 18.24 -4.41
C GLU A 290 -11.70 18.49 -5.66
N LEU A 291 -12.69 17.62 -5.90
CA LEU A 291 -13.78 17.81 -6.86
C LEU A 291 -14.92 18.74 -6.40
N ALA A 292 -15.08 18.99 -5.09
CA ALA A 292 -16.06 19.92 -4.51
C ALA A 292 -15.58 21.38 -4.56
N PHE A 293 -14.27 21.62 -4.69
CA PHE A 293 -13.74 22.99 -4.78
C PHE A 293 -14.15 23.74 -6.06
N GLN A 294 -14.68 23.03 -7.07
CA GLN A 294 -15.23 23.66 -8.28
C GLN A 294 -16.76 23.72 -8.35
N ARG A 295 -17.51 23.14 -7.40
CA ARG A 295 -18.97 23.33 -7.30
C ARG A 295 -19.43 23.29 -5.84
N SER A 296 -20.08 24.38 -5.44
CA SER A 296 -20.59 24.75 -4.11
C SER A 296 -21.66 23.83 -3.49
N ALA A 297 -21.64 22.53 -3.71
CA ALA A 297 -22.58 21.61 -3.07
C ALA A 297 -21.85 20.35 -2.60
N ALA A 298 -21.76 20.20 -1.28
CA ALA A 298 -21.47 18.92 -0.66
C ALA A 298 -22.43 17.85 -1.23
N PRO A 299 -21.99 16.59 -1.40
CA PRO A 299 -22.88 15.50 -1.81
C PRO A 299 -24.08 15.45 -0.85
N THR A 300 -25.29 15.70 -1.36
CA THR A 300 -26.50 15.82 -0.54
C THR A 300 -27.27 14.51 -0.43
N LYS A 301 -26.90 13.48 -1.21
CA LYS A 301 -27.61 12.21 -1.27
C LYS A 301 -26.69 11.04 -0.86
N PRO A 302 -27.20 10.06 -0.09
CA PRO A 302 -26.46 8.86 0.30
C PRO A 302 -25.86 8.06 -0.86
N ASP A 303 -26.42 8.17 -2.07
CA ASP A 303 -26.01 7.43 -3.26
C ASP A 303 -24.99 8.16 -4.15
N ASP A 304 -24.52 9.34 -3.74
CA ASP A 304 -23.53 10.09 -4.52
C ASP A 304 -22.20 9.33 -4.58
N ILE A 305 -21.73 9.03 -5.80
CA ILE A 305 -20.43 8.37 -6.04
C ILE A 305 -19.32 9.26 -5.46
N ARG A 306 -18.64 8.74 -4.45
CA ARG A 306 -17.42 9.32 -3.88
C ARG A 306 -16.21 8.76 -4.60
N THR A 307 -15.12 9.52 -4.65
CA THR A 307 -13.85 9.05 -5.23
C THR A 307 -12.86 8.80 -4.11
N GLY A 308 -12.48 7.53 -3.98
CA GLY A 308 -11.33 7.11 -3.19
C GLY A 308 -10.06 7.43 -3.97
N LEU A 309 -9.04 7.97 -3.32
CA LEU A 309 -7.70 8.11 -3.88
C LEU A 309 -6.80 7.09 -3.22
N MET A 310 -6.34 6.15 -4.01
CA MET A 310 -5.46 5.11 -3.55
C MET A 310 -4.01 5.51 -3.77
N ILE A 311 -3.26 5.86 -2.73
CA ILE A 311 -1.90 6.38 -2.89
C ILE A 311 -0.90 5.24 -2.70
N PHE A 312 -0.11 4.92 -3.73
CA PHE A 312 1.06 4.03 -3.65
C PHE A 312 2.33 4.83 -3.66
N GLY A 313 3.06 4.81 -2.55
CA GLY A 313 4.38 5.40 -2.53
C GLY A 313 5.16 5.11 -1.27
N THR A 314 6.44 5.42 -1.35
CA THR A 314 7.29 5.56 -0.18
C THR A 314 6.79 6.74 0.66
N SER A 315 6.88 6.65 1.98
CA SER A 315 6.50 7.75 2.90
C SER A 315 7.29 9.06 2.71
N TYR A 316 8.29 9.12 1.81
CA TYR A 316 9.29 10.20 1.71
C TYR A 316 9.33 10.97 0.37
N GLY A 317 8.30 10.91 -0.49
CA GLY A 317 8.10 11.92 -1.54
C GLY A 317 8.51 11.57 -2.97
N ALA A 318 8.84 10.31 -3.29
CA ALA A 318 8.82 9.87 -4.68
C ALA A 318 7.37 9.79 -5.16
N GLY A 319 7.03 10.55 -6.21
CA GLY A 319 5.66 10.81 -6.68
C GLY A 319 4.78 9.56 -6.68
N PRO A 320 3.79 9.48 -5.78
CA PRO A 320 3.03 8.26 -5.62
C PRO A 320 2.25 7.94 -6.89
N ALA A 321 2.20 6.66 -7.26
CA ALA A 321 1.16 6.20 -8.17
C ALA A 321 -0.15 6.31 -7.39
N ALA A 322 -0.93 7.34 -7.68
CA ALA A 322 -2.26 7.45 -7.15
C ALA A 322 -3.23 6.73 -8.10
N VAL A 323 -4.11 5.88 -7.58
CA VAL A 323 -5.16 5.22 -8.34
C VAL A 323 -6.48 5.66 -7.75
N ARG A 324 -7.26 6.43 -8.50
CA ARG A 324 -8.61 6.81 -8.06
C ARG A 324 -9.57 5.65 -8.30
N PHE A 325 -10.45 5.40 -7.34
CA PHE A 325 -11.51 4.40 -7.48
C PHE A 325 -12.85 4.95 -6.99
N PRO A 326 -13.96 4.67 -7.68
CA PRO A 326 -15.28 5.06 -7.23
C PRO A 326 -15.73 4.15 -6.08
N TYR A 327 -16.39 4.73 -5.08
CA TYR A 327 -17.13 3.98 -4.06
C TYR A 327 -18.47 4.68 -3.81
N ARG A 328 -19.51 3.91 -3.47
CA ARG A 328 -20.91 4.40 -3.47
C ARG A 328 -21.48 4.70 -2.10
N SER A 329 -20.96 4.06 -1.06
CA SER A 329 -21.45 4.25 0.31
C SER A 329 -20.38 4.94 1.14
N ASN A 330 -20.71 5.30 2.38
CA ASN A 330 -19.69 5.66 3.36
C ASN A 330 -18.83 4.46 3.78
N ARG A 331 -19.09 3.26 3.25
CA ARG A 331 -18.40 2.02 3.54
C ARG A 331 -17.63 1.55 2.30
N CYS A 332 -16.42 1.05 2.47
CA CYS A 332 -15.64 0.48 1.37
C CYS A 332 -14.98 -0.82 1.83
N LYS A 333 -15.36 -1.94 1.20
CA LYS A 333 -14.68 -3.22 1.40
C LYS A 333 -13.43 -3.24 0.54
N LEU A 334 -12.26 -3.25 1.17
CA LEU A 334 -10.99 -3.39 0.49
C LEU A 334 -10.51 -4.83 0.56
N ARG A 335 -10.10 -5.39 -0.58
CA ARG A 335 -9.43 -6.69 -0.66
C ARG A 335 -8.09 -6.51 -1.36
N VAL A 336 -7.02 -6.84 -0.67
CA VAL A 336 -5.63 -6.68 -1.10
C VAL A 336 -4.98 -8.04 -1.21
N LEU A 337 -4.51 -8.41 -2.39
CA LEU A 337 -3.78 -9.63 -2.64
C LEU A 337 -2.31 -9.26 -2.79
N THR A 338 -1.43 -9.92 -2.05
CA THR A 338 0.01 -9.69 -2.12
C THR A 338 0.77 -10.98 -2.28
N ASP A 339 1.74 -10.97 -3.18
CA ASP A 339 2.75 -12.01 -3.34
C ASP A 339 4.11 -11.38 -3.69
N LYS A 340 5.16 -12.19 -3.78
CA LYS A 340 6.46 -11.76 -4.24
C LYS A 340 6.32 -10.98 -5.54
N HIS A 341 6.81 -9.74 -5.52
CA HIS A 341 6.77 -8.82 -6.65
C HIS A 341 5.38 -8.36 -7.11
N TRP A 342 4.29 -8.69 -6.42
CA TRP A 342 2.94 -8.50 -6.94
C TRP A 342 1.93 -8.01 -5.89
N ILE A 343 1.11 -7.05 -6.26
CA ILE A 343 -0.02 -6.57 -5.48
C ILE A 343 -1.24 -6.44 -6.40
N GLU A 344 -2.41 -6.91 -5.97
CA GLU A 344 -3.71 -6.63 -6.58
C GLU A 344 -4.63 -6.03 -5.53
N VAL A 345 -5.45 -5.07 -5.95
CA VAL A 345 -6.38 -4.41 -5.03
C VAL A 345 -7.76 -4.33 -5.67
N TYR A 346 -8.74 -4.65 -4.84
CA TYR A 346 -10.15 -4.59 -5.14
C TYR A 346 -10.83 -3.71 -4.09
N ALA A 347 -11.79 -2.90 -4.53
CA ALA A 347 -12.65 -2.07 -3.69
C ALA A 347 -14.11 -2.38 -4.02
N ASP A 348 -14.90 -2.79 -3.04
CA ASP A 348 -16.28 -3.27 -3.20
C ASP A 348 -16.41 -4.32 -4.33
N ASP A 349 -15.48 -5.28 -4.32
CA ASP A 349 -15.32 -6.34 -5.33
C ASP A 349 -15.11 -5.84 -6.76
N GLN A 350 -14.76 -4.57 -6.93
CA GLN A 350 -14.29 -3.99 -8.19
C GLN A 350 -12.78 -4.00 -8.22
N TYR A 351 -12.20 -4.56 -9.28
CA TYR A 351 -10.77 -4.46 -9.52
C TYR A 351 -10.37 -2.99 -9.65
N VAL A 352 -9.39 -2.58 -8.84
CA VAL A 352 -8.86 -1.21 -8.85
C VAL A 352 -7.60 -1.18 -9.71
N PHE A 353 -6.58 -1.96 -9.33
CA PHE A 353 -5.35 -2.09 -10.10
C PHE A 353 -4.56 -3.34 -9.64
N SER A 354 -3.54 -3.67 -10.44
CA SER A 354 -2.46 -4.56 -10.06
C SER A 354 -1.13 -3.88 -10.35
N TYR A 355 -0.14 -4.17 -9.52
CA TYR A 355 1.19 -3.57 -9.66
C TYR A 355 2.27 -4.60 -9.41
N ARG A 356 3.22 -4.64 -10.34
CA ARG A 356 4.40 -5.49 -10.26
C ARG A 356 5.62 -4.64 -9.95
N ASN A 357 6.38 -5.01 -8.94
CA ASN A 357 7.64 -4.35 -8.62
C ASN A 357 8.64 -5.35 -8.03
N THR A 358 9.84 -5.43 -8.61
CA THR A 358 10.91 -6.29 -8.09
C THR A 358 11.31 -5.92 -6.66
N ALA A 359 11.11 -4.67 -6.24
CA ALA A 359 11.27 -4.25 -4.86
C ALA A 359 10.38 -5.04 -3.88
N PHE A 360 9.30 -5.69 -4.35
CA PHE A 360 8.44 -6.52 -3.50
C PHE A 360 8.95 -7.93 -3.25
N GLU A 361 10.27 -8.14 -3.32
CA GLU A 361 10.92 -9.40 -2.96
C GLU A 361 10.71 -9.75 -1.48
N ASN A 362 10.78 -8.75 -0.61
CA ASN A 362 10.67 -8.89 0.83
C ASN A 362 9.35 -8.30 1.31
N LEU A 363 8.24 -8.97 1.01
CA LEU A 363 6.95 -8.59 1.60
C LEU A 363 7.07 -8.61 3.13
N ALA A 364 6.60 -7.55 3.77
CA ALA A 364 6.52 -7.51 5.23
C ALA A 364 5.69 -8.68 5.74
N GLN A 365 6.27 -9.52 6.59
CA GLN A 365 5.56 -10.63 7.20
C GLN A 365 4.43 -10.13 8.10
N THR A 366 4.59 -8.96 8.73
CA THR A 366 3.56 -8.34 9.57
C THR A 366 2.56 -7.53 8.76
N PHE A 367 1.31 -7.49 9.23
CA PHE A 367 0.28 -6.57 8.75
C PHE A 367 0.42 -5.22 9.46
N ALA A 368 0.22 -4.10 8.76
CA ALA A 368 0.27 -2.77 9.36
C ALA A 368 -0.77 -1.81 8.80
N LEU A 369 -1.40 -1.05 9.69
CA LEU A 369 -2.27 0.09 9.35
C LEU A 369 -1.52 1.37 9.65
N ARG A 370 -1.54 2.36 8.74
CA ARG A 370 -0.83 3.62 8.93
C ARG A 370 -1.64 4.81 8.49
N MET A 371 -1.81 5.78 9.38
CA MET A 371 -2.34 7.07 8.94
C MET A 371 -1.23 7.87 8.27
N THR A 372 -1.39 8.11 6.97
CA THR A 372 -0.51 9.02 6.25
C THR A 372 -0.76 10.45 6.73
N ARG A 373 0.30 11.25 6.81
CA ARG A 373 0.18 12.67 7.17
C ARG A 373 -0.50 13.38 5.99
N GLY A 374 -1.82 13.48 6.04
CA GLY A 374 -2.55 14.45 5.24
C GLY A 374 -2.09 15.85 5.61
N VAL A 375 -1.87 16.72 4.63
CA VAL A 375 -1.48 18.12 4.86
C VAL A 375 -2.69 18.88 5.42
N GLY A 376 -2.95 18.72 6.72
CA GLY A 376 -3.94 19.51 7.48
C GLY A 376 -5.38 18.97 7.48
N GLY A 377 -5.59 17.66 7.32
CA GLY A 377 -6.92 17.05 7.49
C GLY A 377 -7.05 16.38 8.84
N SER A 378 -8.09 16.71 9.58
CA SER A 378 -8.49 16.05 10.83
C SER A 378 -9.73 15.17 10.54
N GLY A 379 -9.76 13.93 11.02
CA GLY A 379 -10.77 12.96 10.64
C GLY A 379 -10.67 11.66 11.46
N GLN A 380 -11.81 11.00 11.56
CA GLN A 380 -11.95 9.69 12.18
C GLN A 380 -12.35 8.69 11.09
N VAL A 381 -11.73 7.53 10.98
CA VAL A 381 -12.19 6.45 10.09
C VAL A 381 -12.29 5.16 10.87
N GLU A 382 -13.42 4.49 10.77
CA GLU A 382 -13.58 3.15 11.30
C GLU A 382 -12.96 2.13 10.34
N VAL A 383 -12.21 1.19 10.88
CA VAL A 383 -11.76 -0.01 10.18
C VAL A 383 -12.37 -1.20 10.89
N SER A 384 -12.97 -2.10 10.12
CA SER A 384 -13.64 -3.28 10.64
C SER A 384 -13.44 -4.51 9.77
N ASP A 385 -13.84 -5.67 10.26
CA ASP A 385 -13.89 -6.94 9.53
C ASP A 385 -12.55 -7.31 8.87
N ILE A 386 -11.43 -7.07 9.56
CA ILE A 386 -10.10 -7.34 9.04
C ILE A 386 -9.86 -8.85 9.04
N THR A 387 -9.64 -9.43 7.87
CA THR A 387 -9.30 -10.85 7.70
C THR A 387 -8.03 -11.02 6.88
N ILE A 388 -7.23 -12.02 7.24
CA ILE A 388 -6.04 -12.41 6.50
C ILE A 388 -6.10 -13.90 6.21
N GLN A 389 -5.91 -14.28 4.95
CA GLN A 389 -5.84 -15.68 4.54
C GLN A 389 -4.73 -15.90 3.52
N LYS A 390 -4.27 -17.14 3.38
CA LYS A 390 -3.26 -17.49 2.38
C LYS A 390 -3.84 -17.32 0.97
N TRP A 391 -3.09 -16.67 0.09
CA TRP A 391 -3.46 -16.62 -1.32
C TRP A 391 -3.03 -17.93 -1.98
N SER A 392 -3.93 -18.92 -1.95
CA SER A 392 -3.67 -20.32 -2.28
C SER A 392 -3.00 -20.54 -3.64
N LEU A 393 -3.36 -19.74 -4.64
CA LEU A 393 -2.84 -19.84 -6.01
C LEU A 393 -1.69 -18.87 -6.30
N GLY A 394 -1.36 -18.00 -5.34
CA GLY A 394 -0.32 -16.97 -5.48
C GLY A 394 -0.59 -15.96 -6.60
N ALA A 395 0.43 -15.16 -6.88
CA ALA A 395 0.42 -14.24 -8.01
C ALA A 395 0.43 -14.99 -9.34
N PRO A 396 -0.08 -14.35 -10.40
CA PRO A 396 0.07 -14.85 -11.76
C PRO A 396 1.55 -15.12 -12.08
N PRO A 397 1.86 -16.20 -12.83
CA PRO A 397 3.24 -16.54 -13.16
C PRO A 397 3.93 -15.36 -13.87
N GLU A 398 5.16 -15.06 -13.45
CA GLU A 398 5.91 -13.89 -13.93
C GLU A 398 6.15 -13.88 -15.45
N THR A 399 6.11 -15.06 -16.08
CA THR A 399 6.29 -15.22 -17.51
C THR A 399 5.04 -14.74 -18.25
N ARG A 400 5.19 -13.75 -19.14
CA ARG A 400 4.16 -13.37 -20.14
C ARG A 400 3.89 -14.48 -21.19
N ILE A 401 4.33 -15.71 -20.94
CA ILE A 401 3.99 -16.88 -21.74
C ILE A 401 2.51 -17.16 -21.49
N SER A 402 1.69 -16.85 -22.48
CA SER A 402 0.23 -16.90 -22.39
C SER A 402 -0.32 -18.25 -21.93
N ARG A 403 0.36 -19.37 -22.24
CA ARG A 403 -0.03 -20.71 -21.77
C ARG A 403 0.01 -20.85 -20.25
N ASN A 404 1.01 -20.26 -19.59
CA ASN A 404 1.13 -20.32 -18.13
C ASN A 404 0.05 -19.48 -17.45
N LEU A 405 -0.27 -18.31 -18.04
CA LEU A 405 -1.37 -17.47 -17.57
C LEU A 405 -2.73 -18.17 -17.74
N VAL A 406 -2.97 -18.82 -18.88
CA VAL A 406 -4.19 -19.62 -19.10
C VAL A 406 -4.30 -20.70 -18.04
N LYS A 407 -3.25 -21.49 -17.81
CA LYS A 407 -3.26 -22.53 -16.76
C LYS A 407 -3.52 -21.95 -15.36
N HIS A 408 -2.87 -20.84 -15.03
CA HIS A 408 -3.05 -20.19 -13.72
C HIS A 408 -4.48 -19.69 -13.51
N PHE A 409 -5.04 -18.94 -14.46
CA PHE A 409 -6.40 -18.42 -14.33
C PHE A 409 -7.48 -19.49 -14.51
N GLN A 410 -7.18 -20.57 -15.25
CA GLN A 410 -8.06 -21.74 -15.29
C GLN A 410 -8.12 -22.39 -13.91
N ASN A 411 -6.98 -22.62 -13.26
CA ASN A 411 -6.95 -23.16 -11.89
C ASN A 411 -7.70 -22.23 -10.89
N LYS A 412 -7.56 -20.90 -11.04
CA LYS A 412 -8.32 -19.92 -10.23
C LYS A 412 -9.81 -20.04 -10.46
N LEU A 413 -10.24 -20.13 -11.71
CA LEU A 413 -11.64 -20.32 -12.04
C LEU A 413 -12.18 -21.68 -11.58
N ASP A 414 -11.38 -22.74 -11.63
CA ASP A 414 -11.78 -24.07 -11.14
C ASP A 414 -11.96 -24.07 -9.61
N ALA A 415 -11.14 -23.31 -8.89
CA ALA A 415 -11.26 -23.13 -7.44
C ALA A 415 -12.45 -22.23 -7.05
N GLU A 416 -12.72 -21.19 -7.85
CA GLU A 416 -13.80 -20.23 -7.61
C GLU A 416 -14.62 -20.02 -8.91
N PRO A 417 -15.51 -20.97 -9.30
CA PRO A 417 -16.19 -20.96 -10.61
C PRO A 417 -17.04 -19.74 -10.90
N ASN A 418 -17.50 -19.07 -9.84
CA ASN A 418 -18.38 -17.91 -9.91
C ASN A 418 -17.61 -16.58 -9.78
N ASP A 419 -16.28 -16.60 -9.64
CA ASP A 419 -15.51 -15.37 -9.60
C ASP A 419 -15.40 -14.76 -11.01
N LYS A 420 -16.15 -13.68 -11.20
CA LYS A 420 -16.22 -12.92 -12.45
C LYS A 420 -14.87 -12.35 -12.90
N TRP A 421 -13.95 -12.06 -11.99
CA TRP A 421 -12.60 -11.58 -12.31
C TRP A 421 -11.71 -12.72 -12.76
N ASN A 422 -11.81 -13.90 -12.17
CA ASN A 422 -11.12 -15.10 -12.66
C ASN A 422 -11.56 -15.43 -14.09
N GLN A 423 -12.86 -15.32 -14.39
CA GLN A 423 -13.38 -15.44 -15.77
C GLN A 423 -12.78 -14.40 -16.71
N PHE A 424 -12.78 -13.12 -16.31
CA PHE A 424 -12.20 -12.02 -17.09
C PHE A 424 -10.70 -12.20 -17.36
N TRP A 425 -9.91 -12.56 -16.34
CA TRP A 425 -8.47 -12.74 -16.49
C TRP A 425 -8.12 -13.98 -17.29
N LEU A 426 -8.91 -15.04 -17.18
CA LEU A 426 -8.79 -16.20 -18.07
C LEU A 426 -9.10 -15.81 -19.53
N ALA A 427 -10.14 -15.02 -19.75
CA ALA A 427 -10.45 -14.46 -21.08
C ALA A 427 -9.25 -13.67 -21.63
N HIS A 428 -8.66 -12.81 -20.81
CA HIS A 428 -7.48 -12.03 -21.18
C HIS A 428 -6.24 -12.91 -21.45
N ALA A 429 -6.07 -13.99 -20.70
CA ALA A 429 -5.00 -14.95 -20.94
C ALA A 429 -5.19 -15.69 -22.27
N PHE A 430 -6.41 -16.13 -22.59
CA PHE A 430 -6.74 -16.71 -23.90
C PHE A 430 -6.58 -15.72 -25.04
N HIS A 431 -7.00 -14.47 -24.85
CA HIS A 431 -6.79 -13.40 -25.83
C HIS A 431 -5.29 -13.22 -26.11
N ASN A 432 -4.47 -13.12 -25.06
CA ASN A 432 -3.01 -13.07 -25.17
C ASN A 432 -2.37 -14.35 -25.73
N HIS A 433 -3.08 -15.47 -25.70
CA HIS A 433 -2.71 -16.74 -26.32
C HIS A 433 -3.11 -16.84 -27.80
N GLY A 434 -3.96 -15.92 -28.28
CA GLY A 434 -4.52 -15.95 -29.63
C GLY A 434 -5.79 -16.80 -29.78
N ASP A 435 -6.33 -17.38 -28.70
CA ASP A 435 -7.59 -18.12 -28.73
C ASP A 435 -8.76 -17.14 -28.53
N THR A 436 -9.06 -16.37 -29.57
CA THR A 436 -10.06 -15.29 -29.54
C THR A 436 -11.49 -15.82 -29.33
N VAL A 437 -11.78 -17.05 -29.76
CA VAL A 437 -13.11 -17.67 -29.58
C VAL A 437 -13.37 -17.96 -28.11
N LYS A 438 -12.42 -18.59 -27.40
CA LYS A 438 -12.57 -18.81 -25.95
C LYS A 438 -12.53 -17.51 -25.18
N ALA A 439 -11.66 -16.58 -25.58
CA ALA A 439 -11.57 -15.27 -24.95
C ALA A 439 -12.90 -14.50 -25.05
N LEU A 440 -13.50 -14.41 -26.23
CA LEU A 440 -14.77 -13.71 -26.45
C LEU A 440 -15.88 -14.30 -25.57
N LYS A 441 -16.00 -15.63 -25.56
CA LYS A 441 -17.00 -16.32 -24.72
C LYS A 441 -16.83 -15.96 -23.24
N LEU A 442 -15.61 -16.04 -22.71
CA LEU A 442 -15.34 -15.76 -21.31
C LEU A 442 -15.48 -14.27 -20.96
N TYR A 443 -15.11 -13.36 -21.86
CA TYR A 443 -15.34 -11.93 -21.65
C TYR A 443 -16.83 -11.61 -21.53
N LEU A 444 -17.67 -12.15 -22.42
CA LEU A 444 -19.13 -11.99 -22.34
C LEU A 444 -19.69 -12.56 -21.04
N GLN A 445 -19.27 -13.78 -20.65
CA GLN A 445 -19.67 -14.38 -19.37
C GLN A 445 -19.25 -13.55 -18.16
N SER A 446 -18.06 -12.94 -18.19
CA SER A 446 -17.59 -12.08 -17.11
C SER A 446 -18.45 -10.81 -16.98
N VAL A 447 -18.90 -10.23 -18.11
CA VAL A 447 -19.81 -9.08 -18.14
C VAL A 447 -21.18 -9.47 -17.59
N GLU A 448 -21.72 -10.62 -18.00
CA GLU A 448 -22.98 -11.17 -17.47
C GLU A 448 -22.88 -11.41 -15.96
N SER A 449 -21.72 -11.83 -15.47
CA SER A 449 -21.41 -12.01 -14.05
C SER A 449 -21.09 -10.70 -13.31
N GLY A 450 -21.22 -9.55 -13.98
CA GLY A 450 -21.11 -8.21 -13.36
C GLY A 450 -19.72 -7.58 -13.40
N VAL A 451 -18.83 -8.01 -14.30
CA VAL A 451 -17.66 -7.20 -14.69
C VAL A 451 -18.16 -6.01 -15.50
N ASN A 452 -17.65 -4.82 -15.17
CA ASN A 452 -18.07 -3.60 -15.85
C ASN A 452 -17.74 -3.67 -17.35
N LYS A 453 -18.73 -3.39 -18.20
CA LYS A 453 -18.57 -3.29 -19.66
C LYS A 453 -17.49 -2.29 -20.09
N GLN A 454 -17.21 -1.28 -19.26
CA GLN A 454 -16.10 -0.37 -19.45
C GLN A 454 -14.75 -1.11 -19.56
N ILE A 455 -14.56 -2.17 -18.77
CA ILE A 455 -13.31 -2.92 -18.65
C ILE A 455 -13.22 -4.00 -19.74
N ALA A 456 -14.27 -4.80 -19.93
CA ALA A 456 -14.27 -5.88 -20.91
C ALA A 456 -14.60 -5.44 -22.34
N GLY A 457 -15.34 -4.35 -22.51
CA GLY A 457 -15.88 -3.93 -23.81
C GLY A 457 -14.83 -3.58 -24.84
N PHE A 458 -13.67 -3.04 -24.43
CA PHE A 458 -12.54 -2.82 -25.35
C PHE A 458 -12.07 -4.14 -25.96
N TYR A 459 -11.82 -5.16 -25.13
CA TYR A 459 -11.30 -6.45 -25.60
C TYR A 459 -12.33 -7.24 -26.41
N ILE A 460 -13.61 -7.17 -26.03
CA ILE A 460 -14.71 -7.74 -26.83
C ILE A 460 -14.77 -7.06 -28.19
N GLY A 461 -14.74 -5.72 -28.21
CA GLY A 461 -14.72 -4.93 -29.43
C GLY A 461 -13.55 -5.27 -30.34
N ASP A 462 -12.33 -5.36 -29.79
CA ASP A 462 -11.11 -5.71 -30.54
C ASP A 462 -11.20 -7.10 -31.18
N ILE A 463 -11.71 -8.11 -30.46
CA ILE A 463 -11.92 -9.44 -31.03
C ILE A 463 -12.94 -9.40 -32.17
N LEU A 464 -14.10 -8.78 -31.96
CA LEU A 464 -15.17 -8.71 -32.98
C LEU A 464 -14.74 -7.95 -34.23
N ASP A 465 -13.97 -6.88 -34.06
CA ASP A 465 -13.45 -6.06 -35.15
C ASP A 465 -12.48 -6.86 -36.03
N ARG A 466 -11.59 -7.64 -35.40
CA ARG A 466 -10.67 -8.55 -36.10
C ARG A 466 -11.40 -9.70 -36.81
N GLU A 467 -12.55 -10.12 -36.31
CA GLU A 467 -13.45 -11.06 -36.99
C GLU A 467 -14.28 -10.42 -38.11
N GLY A 468 -14.14 -9.11 -38.35
CA GLY A 468 -14.89 -8.37 -39.37
C GLY A 468 -16.29 -7.96 -38.95
N LYS A 469 -16.71 -8.23 -37.70
CA LYS A 469 -18.01 -7.84 -37.13
C LYS A 469 -17.97 -6.39 -36.63
N ARG A 470 -17.62 -5.47 -37.53
CA ARG A 470 -17.29 -4.08 -37.20
C ARG A 470 -18.42 -3.31 -36.53
N LYS A 471 -19.68 -3.60 -36.86
CA LYS A 471 -20.83 -2.94 -36.24
C LYS A 471 -21.00 -3.35 -34.77
N GLU A 472 -20.90 -4.65 -34.47
CA GLU A 472 -20.93 -5.14 -33.09
C GLU A 472 -19.73 -4.61 -32.29
N ALA A 473 -18.54 -4.62 -32.90
CA ALA A 473 -17.35 -4.03 -32.30
C ALA A 473 -17.53 -2.55 -31.96
N PHE A 474 -18.10 -1.76 -32.90
CA PHE A 474 -18.43 -0.37 -32.69
C PHE A 474 -19.35 -0.18 -31.49
N ASP A 475 -20.41 -0.96 -31.38
CA ASP A 475 -21.37 -0.85 -30.28
C ASP A 475 -20.68 -1.14 -28.93
N TRP A 476 -19.79 -2.13 -28.87
CA TRP A 476 -18.99 -2.41 -27.67
C TRP A 476 -17.98 -1.31 -27.33
N TYR A 477 -17.31 -0.73 -28.33
CA TYR A 477 -16.40 0.39 -28.10
C TYR A 477 -17.15 1.64 -27.62
N VAL A 478 -18.30 1.95 -28.21
CA VAL A 478 -19.17 3.03 -27.75
C VAL A 478 -19.58 2.73 -26.32
N GLU A 479 -20.12 1.55 -26.03
CA GLU A 479 -20.59 1.19 -24.69
C GLU A 479 -19.47 1.23 -23.63
N SER A 480 -18.27 0.76 -23.96
CA SER A 480 -17.09 0.85 -23.09
C SER A 480 -16.69 2.30 -22.81
N ALA A 481 -16.70 3.16 -23.85
CA ALA A 481 -16.33 4.56 -23.74
C ALA A 481 -17.43 5.44 -23.12
N THR A 482 -18.71 5.08 -23.30
CA THR A 482 -19.85 5.86 -22.83
C THR A 482 -20.24 5.52 -21.39
N ASN A 483 -20.20 4.25 -21.00
CA ASN A 483 -20.43 3.85 -19.61
C ASN A 483 -19.37 4.39 -18.65
N ALA A 484 -18.17 4.69 -19.14
CA ALA A 484 -17.17 5.42 -18.38
C ALA A 484 -17.67 6.81 -17.92
N SER A 485 -18.60 7.47 -18.62
CA SER A 485 -19.09 8.80 -18.19
C SER A 485 -20.30 8.78 -17.27
N ASN A 486 -21.03 7.67 -17.20
CA ASN A 486 -22.23 7.59 -16.38
C ASN A 486 -21.93 7.27 -14.90
N GLY A 487 -20.70 6.87 -14.57
CA GLY A 487 -20.27 6.59 -13.20
C GLY A 487 -19.03 7.40 -12.79
N GLY A 488 -19.22 8.64 -12.31
CA GLY A 488 -18.18 9.42 -11.61
C GLY A 488 -17.01 9.99 -12.45
N LEU A 489 -16.63 9.34 -13.54
CA LEU A 489 -15.46 9.70 -14.37
C LEU A 489 -15.66 11.00 -15.16
N LYS A 490 -16.90 11.36 -15.54
CA LYS A 490 -17.23 12.70 -16.08
C LYS A 490 -16.91 13.83 -15.09
N LYS A 491 -17.10 13.61 -13.78
CA LYS A 491 -16.72 14.59 -12.74
C LYS A 491 -15.19 14.66 -12.63
N LEU A 492 -14.50 13.52 -12.70
CA LEU A 492 -13.02 13.43 -12.66
C LEU A 492 -12.32 14.11 -13.85
N MET A 493 -12.90 14.06 -15.05
CA MET A 493 -12.33 14.63 -16.28
C MET A 493 -12.27 16.17 -16.30
N TYR A 494 -13.08 16.87 -15.51
CA TYR A 494 -13.14 18.33 -15.51
C TYR A 494 -12.24 19.01 -14.46
N ALA A 495 -11.78 18.28 -13.43
CA ALA A 495 -11.12 18.90 -12.28
C ALA A 495 -9.59 18.92 -12.32
N HIS A 496 -8.92 18.14 -13.20
CA HIS A 496 -7.47 18.20 -13.34
C HIS A 496 -7.01 17.93 -14.78
N ASN A 497 -6.09 18.77 -15.26
CA ASN A 497 -5.26 18.53 -16.45
C ASN A 497 -4.32 17.31 -16.31
N ASN A 498 -4.42 16.49 -15.26
CA ASN A 498 -3.66 15.25 -15.10
C ASN A 498 -4.47 14.04 -15.61
N VAL A 499 -4.46 13.93 -16.93
CA VAL A 499 -4.99 12.87 -17.80
C VAL A 499 -4.45 11.45 -17.52
N ARG A 500 -3.51 11.27 -16.57
CA ARG A 500 -2.78 10.00 -16.37
C ARG A 500 -3.65 8.78 -16.03
N GLU A 501 -4.87 8.97 -15.53
CA GLU A 501 -5.68 7.89 -14.92
C GLU A 501 -6.91 7.49 -15.73
N ILE A 502 -7.07 7.97 -16.97
CA ILE A 502 -8.13 7.40 -17.81
C ILE A 502 -7.75 5.96 -18.13
N ASN A 503 -8.62 5.04 -17.71
CA ASN A 503 -8.56 3.61 -18.03
C ASN A 503 -8.23 3.47 -19.53
N GLN A 504 -7.06 2.92 -19.86
CA GLN A 504 -6.51 2.97 -21.22
C GLN A 504 -7.49 2.40 -22.23
N GLU A 505 -8.22 1.37 -21.81
CA GLU A 505 -9.29 0.68 -22.51
C GLU A 505 -10.41 1.64 -22.94
N VAL A 506 -10.79 2.61 -22.11
CA VAL A 506 -11.80 3.63 -22.45
C VAL A 506 -11.32 4.54 -23.57
N ASN A 507 -10.07 5.00 -23.48
CA ASN A 507 -9.49 5.87 -24.52
C ASN A 507 -9.34 5.10 -25.82
N TRP A 508 -8.87 3.86 -25.75
CA TRP A 508 -8.74 3.00 -26.93
C TRP A 508 -10.09 2.69 -27.55
N SER A 509 -11.11 2.34 -26.75
CA SER A 509 -12.49 2.20 -27.21
C SER A 509 -12.99 3.46 -27.89
N ALA A 510 -12.79 4.64 -27.29
CA ALA A 510 -13.24 5.89 -27.90
C ALA A 510 -12.53 6.21 -29.23
N PHE A 511 -11.22 5.94 -29.30
CA PHE A 511 -10.44 6.06 -30.51
C PHE A 511 -10.93 5.09 -31.61
N ARG A 512 -11.16 3.81 -31.26
CA ARG A 512 -11.66 2.79 -32.20
C ARG A 512 -13.04 3.14 -32.73
N ALA A 513 -13.96 3.52 -31.86
CA ALA A 513 -15.32 3.90 -32.24
C ALA A 513 -15.30 5.06 -33.26
N LYS A 514 -14.48 6.10 -33.02
CA LYS A 514 -14.30 7.21 -33.97
C LYS A 514 -13.70 6.80 -35.30
N TRP A 515 -12.71 5.91 -35.27
CA TRP A 515 -12.13 5.39 -36.49
C TRP A 515 -13.17 4.61 -37.31
N LEU A 516 -14.02 3.81 -36.66
CA LEU A 516 -15.10 3.07 -37.32
C LEU A 516 -16.19 3.99 -37.88
N ILE A 517 -16.56 5.07 -37.20
CA ILE A 517 -17.48 6.10 -37.74
C ILE A 517 -16.91 6.65 -39.06
N LYS A 518 -15.64 7.05 -39.05
CA LYS A 518 -15.01 7.63 -40.24
C LYS A 518 -14.86 6.64 -41.39
N THR A 519 -14.48 5.40 -41.12
CA THR A 519 -14.13 4.42 -42.16
C THR A 519 -15.30 3.56 -42.63
N CYS A 520 -16.30 3.35 -41.77
CA CYS A 520 -17.45 2.50 -42.06
C CYS A 520 -18.76 3.30 -42.19
N GLY A 521 -18.74 4.61 -41.94
CA GLY A 521 -19.93 5.47 -42.05
C GLY A 521 -20.98 5.17 -40.98
N PHE A 522 -20.58 4.68 -39.81
CA PHE A 522 -21.54 4.41 -38.74
C PHE A 522 -22.12 5.69 -38.17
N GLU A 523 -23.44 5.72 -38.04
CA GLU A 523 -24.14 6.82 -37.38
C GLU A 523 -24.07 6.68 -35.87
N MET A 524 -24.01 7.81 -35.18
CA MET A 524 -23.99 7.90 -33.73
C MET A 524 -24.75 9.16 -33.31
N ASN A 525 -25.35 9.14 -32.13
CA ASN A 525 -25.99 10.35 -31.62
C ASN A 525 -24.94 11.40 -31.24
N GLU A 526 -25.35 12.67 -31.30
CA GLU A 526 -24.49 13.82 -31.06
C GLU A 526 -23.86 13.82 -29.64
N ALA A 527 -24.59 13.32 -28.63
CA ALA A 527 -24.12 13.29 -27.24
C ALA A 527 -22.93 12.33 -27.07
N ASP A 528 -23.04 11.13 -27.62
CA ASP A 528 -21.96 10.14 -27.65
C ASP A 528 -20.80 10.65 -28.52
N GLU A 529 -21.07 11.37 -29.61
CA GLU A 529 -20.02 11.95 -30.47
C GLU A 529 -19.19 13.01 -29.77
N ILE A 530 -19.85 13.91 -29.03
CA ILE A 530 -19.19 14.90 -28.19
C ILE A 530 -18.35 14.19 -27.12
N GLN A 531 -18.89 13.14 -26.51
CA GLN A 531 -18.19 12.40 -25.46
C GLN A 531 -16.98 11.63 -25.99
N LEU A 532 -17.14 10.84 -27.06
CA LEU A 532 -16.05 10.16 -27.74
C LEU A 532 -15.02 11.16 -28.23
N SER A 533 -15.45 12.33 -28.71
CA SER A 533 -14.54 13.40 -29.09
C SER A 533 -13.75 13.96 -27.93
N ARG A 534 -14.30 14.05 -26.73
CA ARG A 534 -13.54 14.43 -25.54
C ARG A 534 -12.54 13.34 -25.18
N LEU A 535 -13.01 12.09 -25.05
CA LEU A 535 -12.17 10.95 -24.66
C LEU A 535 -11.05 10.66 -25.66
N SER A 536 -11.33 10.70 -26.96
CA SER A 536 -10.33 10.49 -28.00
C SER A 536 -9.35 11.65 -28.16
N LYS A 537 -9.75 12.87 -27.75
CA LYS A 537 -8.90 14.07 -27.80
C LYS A 537 -8.05 14.22 -26.55
N ILE A 538 -8.38 13.50 -25.47
CA ILE A 538 -7.54 13.45 -24.29
C ILE A 538 -6.24 12.79 -24.74
N PRO A 539 -5.20 13.59 -24.98
CA PRO A 539 -4.02 13.06 -25.60
C PRO A 539 -3.33 12.19 -24.58
N TYR A 540 -2.61 11.20 -25.09
CA TYR A 540 -1.63 10.36 -24.39
C TYR A 540 -0.45 11.20 -23.81
N GLU A 541 -0.74 12.37 -23.23
CA GLU A 541 0.13 13.55 -23.17
C GLU A 541 0.92 13.71 -21.89
N ILE A 542 0.80 12.79 -20.92
CA ILE A 542 1.41 13.01 -19.59
C ILE A 542 2.39 11.90 -19.18
N ASN A 543 2.89 11.12 -20.14
CA ASN A 543 4.19 10.43 -20.01
C ASN A 543 4.56 9.64 -21.26
N TRP A 544 3.57 9.08 -21.95
CA TRP A 544 3.84 8.28 -23.14
C TRP A 544 4.23 9.16 -24.33
N LEU A 545 3.65 10.34 -24.51
CA LEU A 545 4.13 11.31 -25.52
C LEU A 545 5.53 11.90 -25.24
N GLU A 546 6.26 11.52 -24.19
CA GLU A 546 7.72 11.73 -24.16
C GLU A 546 8.49 10.53 -24.75
N LYS A 547 7.89 9.34 -24.79
CA LYS A 547 8.56 8.07 -25.18
C LYS A 547 8.04 7.43 -26.48
N THR A 548 6.77 7.57 -26.86
CA THR A 548 6.20 7.17 -28.17
C THR A 548 6.02 8.30 -29.16
N SER A 549 6.21 9.55 -28.74
CA SER A 549 6.10 10.70 -29.65
C SER A 549 7.17 10.79 -30.72
N ALA A 550 8.15 9.89 -30.70
CA ALA A 550 9.03 9.67 -31.84
C ALA A 550 8.27 9.23 -33.10
N PHE A 551 7.05 8.68 -32.96
CA PHE A 551 6.27 8.20 -34.10
C PHE A 551 5.15 9.15 -34.54
N PHE A 552 4.74 10.13 -33.72
CA PHE A 552 3.57 10.99 -33.99
C PHE A 552 3.74 12.41 -33.42
N PRO A 553 4.44 13.33 -34.10
CA PRO A 553 4.42 14.75 -33.77
C PRO A 553 3.08 15.37 -34.19
N ARG A 554 2.64 16.37 -33.42
CA ARG A 554 1.57 17.27 -33.82
C ARG A 554 2.04 18.12 -35.00
N ASP A 555 1.11 18.54 -35.86
CA ASP A 555 1.41 19.39 -37.02
C ASP A 555 1.98 20.78 -36.63
N ASP A 556 1.96 21.14 -35.34
CA ASP A 556 2.46 22.40 -34.77
C ASP A 556 3.69 22.23 -33.86
N ALA A 557 4.29 21.04 -33.77
CA ALA A 557 5.44 20.82 -32.90
C ALA A 557 6.69 21.57 -33.40
N PRO A 558 7.37 22.37 -32.56
CA PRO A 558 8.62 23.02 -32.93
C PRO A 558 9.65 22.01 -33.44
N GLU A 559 10.34 22.33 -34.54
CA GLU A 559 11.34 21.49 -35.23
C GLU A 559 12.40 20.91 -34.27
N ILE A 560 12.77 21.67 -33.24
CA ILE A 560 13.71 21.27 -32.17
C ILE A 560 13.20 20.08 -31.34
N ILE A 561 11.90 20.01 -31.08
CA ILE A 561 11.28 18.91 -30.33
C ILE A 561 11.22 17.66 -31.21
N LEU A 562 11.03 17.84 -32.53
CA LEU A 562 11.04 16.74 -33.47
C LEU A 562 12.44 16.12 -33.60
N ALA A 563 13.47 16.95 -33.74
CA ALA A 563 14.86 16.50 -33.84
C ALA A 563 15.36 15.76 -32.58
N SER A 564 14.97 16.22 -31.38
CA SER A 564 15.35 15.53 -30.13
C SER A 564 14.70 14.15 -29.98
N LYS A 565 13.46 14.01 -30.48
CA LYS A 565 12.70 12.75 -30.46
C LYS A 565 13.23 11.71 -31.45
N ILE A 566 13.58 12.14 -32.67
CA ILE A 566 14.25 11.28 -33.65
C ILE A 566 15.59 10.78 -33.10
N ARG A 567 16.36 11.66 -32.42
CA ARG A 567 17.62 11.26 -31.77
C ARG A 567 17.40 10.22 -30.67
N TYR A 568 16.43 10.42 -29.77
CA TYR A 568 16.11 9.45 -28.71
C TYR A 568 15.70 8.07 -29.25
N LEU A 569 14.90 8.03 -30.31
CA LEU A 569 14.49 6.79 -30.96
C LEU A 569 15.70 6.06 -31.57
N ASN A 570 16.53 6.79 -32.32
CA ASN A 570 17.76 6.24 -32.90
C ASN A 570 18.72 5.71 -31.83
N ASP A 571 18.85 6.40 -30.70
CA ASP A 571 19.67 5.93 -29.57
C ASP A 571 19.08 4.70 -28.89
N THR A 572 17.76 4.58 -28.79
CA THR A 572 17.07 3.42 -28.21
C THR A 572 17.18 2.19 -29.12
N ILE A 573 17.05 2.38 -30.44
CA ILE A 573 17.26 1.34 -31.46
C ILE A 573 18.70 0.84 -31.41
N LYS A 574 19.69 1.75 -31.32
CA LYS A 574 21.12 1.38 -31.16
C LYS A 574 21.38 0.56 -29.90
N LYS A 575 20.71 0.90 -28.79
CA LYS A 575 20.84 0.19 -27.50
C LYS A 575 20.13 -1.16 -27.48
N THR A 576 19.10 -1.35 -28.31
CA THR A 576 18.29 -2.59 -28.35
C THR A 576 18.04 -3.10 -29.77
N PRO A 577 19.08 -3.58 -30.50
CA PRO A 577 18.94 -3.97 -31.91
C PRO A 577 17.87 -5.04 -32.17
N ASP A 578 17.68 -5.95 -31.21
CA ASP A 578 16.66 -7.01 -31.29
C ASP A 578 15.22 -6.48 -31.26
N SER A 579 14.99 -5.28 -30.74
CA SER A 579 13.68 -4.63 -30.72
C SER A 579 13.28 -4.14 -32.10
N TYR A 580 14.27 -3.83 -32.95
CA TYR A 580 14.08 -3.25 -34.28
C TYR A 580 13.27 -4.18 -35.20
N LYS A 581 13.43 -5.51 -35.08
CA LYS A 581 12.66 -6.47 -35.89
C LYS A 581 11.15 -6.40 -35.66
N TYR A 582 10.71 -5.89 -34.51
CA TYR A 582 9.29 -5.77 -34.17
C TYR A 582 8.66 -4.42 -34.50
N ILE A 583 9.44 -3.47 -35.05
CA ILE A 583 8.92 -2.22 -35.58
C ILE A 583 8.34 -2.50 -36.98
N PRO A 584 7.08 -2.12 -37.27
CA PRO A 584 6.47 -2.29 -38.58
C PRO A 584 7.30 -1.64 -39.69
N THR A 585 7.32 -2.25 -40.87
CA THR A 585 8.14 -1.79 -42.00
C THR A 585 7.83 -0.35 -42.39
N GLU A 586 6.57 0.06 -42.33
CA GLU A 586 6.12 1.41 -42.68
C GLU A 586 6.65 2.47 -41.69
N ILE A 587 6.84 2.10 -40.42
CA ILE A 587 7.52 2.96 -39.45
C ILE A 587 9.02 2.99 -39.73
N LYS A 588 9.63 1.85 -40.06
CA LYS A 588 11.06 1.80 -40.40
C LYS A 588 11.36 2.67 -41.62
N GLU A 589 10.57 2.52 -42.67
CA GLU A 589 10.66 3.31 -43.90
C GLU A 589 10.48 4.80 -43.62
N ALA A 590 9.55 5.18 -42.74
CA ALA A 590 9.39 6.57 -42.33
C ALA A 590 10.62 7.10 -41.56
N ILE A 591 11.20 6.32 -40.64
CA ILE A 591 12.42 6.68 -39.91
C ILE A 591 13.62 6.79 -40.86
N GLU A 592 13.78 5.84 -41.77
CA GLU A 592 14.89 5.77 -42.74
C GLU A 592 14.83 6.92 -43.74
N ALA A 593 13.64 7.41 -44.06
CA ALA A 593 13.44 8.60 -44.89
C ALA A 593 13.61 9.93 -44.13
N GLU A 594 14.13 9.92 -42.90
CA GLU A 594 14.17 11.06 -41.96
C GLU A 594 12.80 11.72 -41.75
N GLY A 595 11.74 10.97 -42.02
CA GLY A 595 10.37 11.43 -42.01
C GLY A 595 9.65 11.10 -40.71
N VAL A 596 8.51 11.74 -40.55
CA VAL A 596 7.53 11.41 -39.53
C VAL A 596 6.57 10.38 -40.07
N TYR A 597 6.36 9.27 -39.36
CA TYR A 597 5.25 8.39 -39.68
C TYR A 597 3.92 9.12 -39.41
N LYS A 598 3.27 9.61 -40.47
CA LYS A 598 1.94 10.22 -40.38
C LYS A 598 0.90 9.14 -40.59
N VAL A 599 0.12 8.81 -39.54
CA VAL A 599 -1.10 8.02 -39.73
C VAL A 599 -2.03 8.84 -40.60
N SER A 600 -2.21 8.43 -41.85
CA SER A 600 -3.29 8.99 -42.65
C SER A 600 -4.60 8.63 -41.95
N PRO A 601 -5.50 9.60 -41.72
CA PRO A 601 -6.84 9.33 -41.20
C PRO A 601 -7.63 8.28 -42.02
N ASP A 602 -7.19 8.01 -43.25
CA ASP A 602 -7.80 7.08 -44.19
C ASP A 602 -7.03 5.75 -44.30
N SER A 603 -5.89 5.64 -43.61
CA SER A 603 -5.10 4.41 -43.54
C SER A 603 -5.54 3.51 -42.38
N GLU A 604 -5.57 2.20 -42.63
CA GLU A 604 -5.81 1.20 -41.62
C GLU A 604 -4.79 1.34 -40.48
N PRO A 605 -5.23 1.43 -39.21
CA PRO A 605 -4.36 1.64 -38.07
C PRO A 605 -3.24 0.61 -38.03
N LEU A 606 -2.01 1.09 -37.85
CA LEU A 606 -0.80 0.29 -38.03
C LEU A 606 -0.82 -1.02 -37.22
N TYR A 607 -1.40 -1.04 -36.01
CA TYR A 607 -1.48 -2.24 -35.18
C TYR A 607 -2.40 -3.34 -35.73
N LEU A 608 -3.35 -3.02 -36.62
CA LEU A 608 -4.18 -4.01 -37.33
C LEU A 608 -3.42 -4.67 -38.48
N LYS A 609 -2.47 -3.94 -39.10
CA LYS A 609 -1.61 -4.45 -40.18
C LYS A 609 -0.49 -5.34 -39.67
N VAL A 610 -0.08 -5.17 -38.42
CA VAL A 610 0.80 -6.14 -37.78
C VAL A 610 -0.03 -7.40 -37.58
N LYS A 611 0.12 -8.36 -38.50
CA LYS A 611 -0.62 -9.63 -38.61
C LYS A 611 -0.66 -10.46 -37.30
N GLU A 612 0.15 -10.05 -36.33
CA GLU A 612 0.13 -10.42 -34.93
C GLU A 612 0.22 -9.12 -34.09
N ALA A 613 -0.89 -8.43 -33.83
CA ALA A 613 -0.92 -7.15 -33.11
C ALA A 613 -0.36 -7.24 -31.68
N THR A 614 -0.37 -8.45 -31.10
CA THR A 614 0.19 -8.73 -29.76
C THR A 614 1.69 -8.41 -29.67
N PRO A 615 2.54 -8.82 -30.64
CA PRO A 615 3.86 -8.26 -30.86
C PRO A 615 3.91 -6.74 -30.85
N PHE A 616 3.10 -6.01 -31.63
CA PHE A 616 3.16 -4.54 -31.68
C PHE A 616 3.02 -3.87 -30.30
N PHE A 617 2.02 -4.29 -29.51
CA PHE A 617 1.85 -3.80 -28.13
C PHE A 617 2.97 -4.26 -27.19
N ARG A 618 3.55 -5.46 -27.41
CA ARG A 618 4.73 -5.96 -26.68
C ARG A 618 6.05 -5.29 -27.08
N SER A 619 6.19 -4.84 -28.34
CA SER A 619 7.37 -4.12 -28.86
C SER A 619 7.50 -2.77 -28.18
N ILE A 620 6.39 -2.06 -28.09
CA ILE A 620 6.30 -0.75 -27.44
C ILE A 620 6.66 -0.84 -25.94
N ASP A 621 6.33 -1.96 -25.30
CA ASP A 621 6.67 -2.27 -23.91
C ASP A 621 8.11 -2.80 -23.71
N LYS A 622 8.72 -3.45 -24.72
CA LYS A 622 10.12 -3.96 -24.72
C LYS A 622 11.16 -2.91 -25.13
N ILE A 623 10.75 -1.91 -25.91
CA ILE A 623 11.57 -0.74 -26.28
C ILE A 623 11.79 0.18 -25.06
N ARG A 624 10.92 0.07 -24.04
CA ARG A 624 11.02 0.71 -22.73
C ARG A 624 11.88 -0.12 -21.77
#